data_AF-A0A4P9YPB5-F1
#
_entry.id   AF-A0A4P9YPB5-F1
#
_cell.length_a   1.000
_cell.length_b   1.000
_cell.length_c   1.000
_cell.angle_alpha   90.00
_cell.angle_beta   90.00
_cell.angle_gamma   90.00
#
_symmetry.space_group_name_H-M   'P 1'
#
loop_
_entity.id
_entity.type
_entity.pdbx_description
1 polymer ?
#
loop_
_entity_poly.entity_id
_entity_poly.type
_entity_poly.pdbx_seq_one_letter_code
_entity_poly.pdbx_strand_id
1 'polypeptide(L)'
;LEVPKESGIVPHRDPQLCSIFWLLLQMHRMLDFDKEVEDWTDFDTLMKIHISHASKKACFKAISSSTHTERISKVAGHHNYHFTKCVHLGRKNCAKDLQEAGVDPADIRIGLHWKHDVAEGNYFQQLPIRQIVGSAGYSTHENYDPVHLKIVVPDHLT
;
A
#
# COMPACT_ATOMS: atom_id res chain seq x y z
N LEU A 1 -2.44 -15.54 23.57
CA LEU A 1 -2.52 -15.76 22.12
C LEU A 1 -2.50 -14.39 21.48
N GLU A 2 -1.44 -14.04 20.75
CA GLU A 2 -1.43 -12.79 19.99
C GLU A 2 -2.45 -12.93 18.86
N VAL A 3 -3.43 -12.01 18.82
CA VAL A 3 -4.36 -11.93 17.71
C VAL A 3 -3.59 -11.38 16.50
N PRO A 4 -3.64 -12.03 15.33
CA PRO A 4 -2.98 -11.53 14.14
C PRO A 4 -3.48 -10.12 13.83
N LYS A 5 -2.56 -9.20 13.53
CA LYS A 5 -2.91 -7.85 13.09
C LYS A 5 -3.18 -7.91 11.59
N GLU A 6 -4.44 -7.75 11.21
CA GLU A 6 -4.84 -7.80 9.81
C GLU A 6 -4.87 -6.40 9.19
N SER A 7 -4.47 -6.31 7.93
CA SER A 7 -4.60 -5.11 7.10
C SER A 7 -4.98 -5.53 5.69
N GLY A 8 -5.67 -4.65 4.96
CA GLY A 8 -6.16 -4.94 3.61
C GLY A 8 -5.77 -3.85 2.63
N ILE A 9 -5.47 -4.26 1.40
CA ILE A 9 -5.33 -3.38 0.24
C ILE A 9 -6.27 -3.89 -0.86
N VAL A 10 -6.89 -2.97 -1.59
CA VAL A 10 -7.74 -3.30 -2.74
C VAL A 10 -7.30 -2.50 -3.97
N PRO A 11 -7.57 -2.99 -5.19
CA PRO A 11 -7.27 -2.25 -6.41
C PRO A 11 -7.90 -0.85 -6.43
N HIS A 12 -7.08 0.18 -6.60
CA HIS A 12 -7.51 1.57 -6.72
C HIS A 12 -8.15 1.83 -8.09
N ARG A 13 -9.20 2.66 -8.18
CA ARG A 13 -9.89 2.95 -9.46
C ARG A 13 -8.95 3.49 -10.55
N ASP A 14 -8.00 4.32 -10.14
CA ASP A 14 -6.90 4.84 -10.95
C ASP A 14 -5.67 3.90 -10.84
N PRO A 15 -5.24 3.24 -11.93
CA PRO A 15 -4.06 2.38 -11.95
C PRO A 15 -2.78 3.08 -11.52
N GLN A 16 -2.63 4.39 -11.75
CA GLN A 16 -1.43 5.15 -11.36
C GLN A 16 -1.29 5.26 -9.84
N LEU A 17 -2.40 5.20 -9.12
CA LEU A 17 -2.47 5.26 -7.66
C LEU A 17 -2.67 3.86 -7.02
N CYS A 18 -2.79 2.80 -7.83
CA CYS A 18 -3.07 1.46 -7.36
C CYS A 18 -1.82 0.79 -6.75
N SER A 19 -1.79 0.66 -5.42
CA SER A 19 -0.66 0.03 -4.73
C SER A 19 -0.46 -1.43 -5.12
N ILE A 20 -1.53 -2.17 -5.44
CA ILE A 20 -1.43 -3.56 -5.91
C ILE A 20 -0.76 -3.61 -7.29
N PHE A 21 -1.11 -2.70 -8.20
CA PHE A 21 -0.47 -2.63 -9.51
C PHE A 21 1.05 -2.41 -9.37
N TRP A 22 1.46 -1.43 -8.58
CA TRP A 22 2.88 -1.15 -8.35
C TRP A 22 3.60 -2.28 -7.60
N LEU A 23 2.91 -2.96 -6.67
CA LEU A 23 3.44 -4.14 -5.99
C LEU A 23 3.71 -5.28 -6.98
N LEU A 24 2.73 -5.62 -7.81
CA LEU A 24 2.86 -6.69 -8.81
C LEU A 24 3.92 -6.35 -9.85
N LEU A 25 3.99 -5.10 -10.30
CA LEU A 25 5.04 -4.65 -11.22
C LEU A 25 6.43 -4.76 -10.60
N GLN A 26 6.57 -4.40 -9.31
CA GLN A 26 7.82 -4.57 -8.59
C GLN A 26 8.19 -6.04 -8.42
N MET A 27 7.24 -6.92 -8.10
CA MET A 27 7.47 -8.36 -8.02
C MET A 27 7.89 -8.94 -9.37
N HIS A 28 7.18 -8.62 -10.46
CA HIS A 28 7.52 -9.04 -11.82
C HIS A 28 8.95 -8.61 -12.18
N ARG A 29 9.31 -7.36 -11.90
CA ARG A 29 10.67 -6.86 -12.09
C ARG A 29 11.69 -7.67 -11.27
N MET A 30 11.44 -7.87 -9.98
CA MET A 30 12.35 -8.57 -9.07
C MET A 30 12.58 -10.03 -9.47
N LEU A 31 11.51 -10.73 -9.85
CA LEU A 31 11.54 -12.16 -10.14
C LEU A 31 12.02 -12.44 -11.56
N ASP A 32 11.46 -11.76 -12.57
CA ASP A 32 11.66 -12.14 -13.97
C ASP A 32 12.85 -11.44 -14.64
N PHE A 33 13.12 -10.18 -14.28
CA PHE A 33 14.20 -9.40 -14.88
C PHE A 33 15.44 -9.37 -13.99
N ASP A 34 15.25 -8.99 -12.74
CA ASP A 34 16.34 -8.78 -11.82
C ASP A 34 16.88 -10.10 -11.23
N LYS A 35 16.08 -11.17 -11.33
CA LYS A 35 16.36 -12.54 -10.86
C LYS A 35 16.88 -12.56 -9.43
N GLU A 36 16.23 -11.80 -8.56
CA GLU A 36 16.61 -11.72 -7.15
C GLU A 36 16.30 -13.01 -6.39
N VAL A 37 15.40 -13.83 -6.94
CA VAL A 37 15.10 -15.19 -6.52
C VAL A 37 15.25 -16.10 -7.73
N GLU A 38 15.99 -17.19 -7.59
CA GLU A 38 16.15 -18.17 -8.68
C GLU A 38 14.90 -19.03 -8.86
N ASP A 39 14.22 -19.36 -7.75
CA ASP A 39 12.99 -20.14 -7.72
C ASP A 39 11.90 -19.41 -6.92
N TRP A 40 10.96 -18.78 -7.62
CA TRP A 40 9.84 -18.07 -6.99
C TRP A 40 8.81 -19.03 -6.37
N THR A 41 8.92 -20.34 -6.60
CA THR A 41 8.09 -21.37 -5.96
C THR A 41 8.60 -21.76 -4.58
N ASP A 42 9.83 -21.37 -4.22
CA ASP A 42 10.34 -21.45 -2.85
C ASP A 42 9.72 -20.33 -1.99
N PHE A 43 8.52 -20.61 -1.48
CA PHE A 43 7.77 -19.70 -0.62
C PHE A 43 8.52 -19.32 0.66
N ASP A 44 9.34 -20.23 1.21
CA ASP A 44 10.10 -19.95 2.44
C ASP A 44 11.19 -18.90 2.21
N THR A 45 11.78 -18.88 1.02
CA THR A 45 12.73 -17.83 0.61
C THR A 45 12.00 -16.56 0.19
N LEU A 46 10.92 -16.68 -0.58
CA LEU A 46 10.13 -15.55 -1.06
C LEU A 46 9.59 -14.70 0.10
N MET A 47 9.07 -15.34 1.15
CA MET A 47 8.50 -14.66 2.32
C MET A 47 9.54 -13.91 3.17
N LYS A 48 10.83 -14.17 2.98
CA LYS A 48 11.93 -13.46 3.67
C LYS A 48 12.36 -12.19 2.93
N ILE A 49 11.91 -12.02 1.70
CA ILE A 49 12.30 -10.88 0.87
C ILE A 49 11.42 -9.69 1.23
N HIS A 50 12.07 -8.56 1.46
CA HIS A 50 11.37 -7.31 1.64
C HIS A 50 10.99 -6.72 0.28
N ILE A 51 9.72 -6.38 0.08
CA ILE A 51 9.21 -5.70 -1.14
C ILE A 51 10.03 -4.45 -1.50
N SER A 52 10.53 -3.73 -0.49
CA SER A 52 11.39 -2.56 -0.64
C SER A 52 12.71 -2.76 0.10
N HIS A 53 13.79 -2.90 -0.66
CA HIS A 53 15.12 -3.19 -0.16
C HIS A 53 16.17 -2.27 -0.81
N ALA A 54 17.36 -2.21 -0.21
CA ALA A 54 18.39 -1.26 -0.61
C ALA A 54 19.07 -1.65 -1.94
N SER A 55 19.27 -2.95 -2.17
CA SER A 55 19.91 -3.51 -3.37
C SER A 55 19.57 -4.99 -3.52
N LYS A 56 19.84 -5.58 -4.70
CA LYS A 56 19.65 -7.02 -4.95
C LYS A 56 20.35 -7.90 -3.92
N LYS A 57 21.60 -7.56 -3.56
CA LYS A 57 22.41 -8.28 -2.56
C LYS A 57 21.88 -8.16 -1.13
N ALA A 58 20.90 -7.29 -0.90
CA ALA A 58 20.30 -7.02 0.39
C ALA A 58 18.76 -7.12 0.32
N CYS A 59 18.20 -7.98 -0.54
CA CYS A 59 16.76 -8.19 -0.69
C CYS A 59 16.08 -8.70 0.61
N PHE A 60 16.84 -9.39 1.47
CA PHE A 60 16.40 -9.81 2.81
C PHE A 60 16.49 -8.72 3.89
N LYS A 61 16.80 -7.48 3.51
CA LYS A 61 16.87 -6.35 4.43
C LYS A 61 16.02 -5.20 3.94
N ALA A 62 15.03 -4.81 4.75
CA ALA A 62 14.23 -3.62 4.50
C ALA A 62 15.12 -2.38 4.31
N ILE A 63 14.69 -1.50 3.40
CA ILE A 63 15.29 -0.17 3.27
C ILE A 63 15.20 0.58 4.61
N SER A 64 16.25 1.31 4.97
CA SER A 64 16.24 2.12 6.19
C SER A 64 15.28 3.30 6.04
N SER A 65 14.71 3.76 7.15
CA SER A 65 13.81 4.94 7.16
C SER A 65 14.50 6.19 6.62
N SER A 66 15.82 6.35 6.84
CA SER A 66 16.59 7.48 6.32
C SER A 66 16.69 7.44 4.80
N THR A 67 17.07 6.30 4.22
CA THR A 67 17.17 6.13 2.76
C THR A 67 15.80 6.24 2.10
N HIS A 68 14.75 5.70 2.73
CA HIS A 68 13.38 5.86 2.24
C HIS A 68 12.95 7.34 2.22
N THR A 69 13.22 8.08 3.30
CA THR A 69 12.92 9.52 3.41
C THR A 69 13.68 10.33 2.37
N GLU A 70 14.95 10.01 2.13
CA GLU A 70 15.79 10.67 1.13
C GLU A 70 15.22 10.46 -0.29
N ARG A 71 14.86 9.22 -0.65
CA ARG A 71 14.26 8.89 -1.95
C ARG A 71 12.96 9.65 -2.17
N ILE A 72 12.07 9.67 -1.18
CA ILE A 72 10.80 10.42 -1.26
C ILE A 72 11.07 11.93 -1.42
N SER A 73 11.98 12.48 -0.61
CA SER A 73 12.33 13.91 -0.66
C SER A 73 12.84 14.32 -2.04
N LYS A 74 13.63 13.46 -2.69
CA LYS A 74 14.14 13.71 -4.04
C LYS A 74 13.03 13.73 -5.09
N VAL A 75 12.10 12.78 -5.04
CA VAL A 75 10.95 12.73 -5.97
C VAL A 75 10.02 13.92 -5.73
N ALA A 76 9.69 14.20 -4.46
CA ALA A 76 8.88 15.35 -4.08
C ALA A 76 9.50 16.67 -4.58
N GLY A 77 10.81 16.83 -4.42
CA GLY A 77 11.56 17.99 -4.91
C GLY A 77 11.49 18.16 -6.44
N HIS A 78 11.51 17.07 -7.22
CA HIS A 78 11.34 17.14 -8.68
C HIS A 78 9.96 17.65 -9.10
N HIS A 79 8.94 17.41 -8.28
CA HIS A 79 7.57 17.86 -8.52
C HIS A 79 7.22 19.15 -7.75
N ASN A 80 8.21 19.86 -7.20
CA ASN A 80 8.04 21.07 -6.39
C ASN A 80 7.11 20.89 -5.17
N TYR A 81 7.05 19.68 -4.61
CA TYR A 81 6.35 19.44 -3.35
C TYR A 81 7.27 19.67 -2.15
N HIS A 82 6.83 20.52 -1.22
CA HIS A 82 7.54 20.76 0.04
C HIS A 82 7.34 19.59 1.01
N PHE A 83 8.29 18.65 0.98
CA PHE A 83 8.31 17.50 1.88
C PHE A 83 8.89 17.88 3.24
N THR A 84 8.12 17.71 4.31
CA THR A 84 8.62 17.73 5.69
C THR A 84 8.47 16.34 6.31
N LYS A 85 9.26 16.01 7.34
CA LYS A 85 9.28 14.68 7.99
C LYS A 85 7.89 14.18 8.46
N CYS A 86 6.92 15.08 8.62
CA CYS A 86 5.54 14.79 9.03
C CYS A 86 4.55 14.59 7.87
N VAL A 87 4.99 14.72 6.62
CA VAL A 87 4.15 14.63 5.41
C VAL A 87 4.24 13.23 4.83
N HIS A 88 3.95 12.22 5.66
CA HIS A 88 3.18 11.10 5.10
C HIS A 88 1.83 11.73 4.73
N LEU A 89 1.64 12.07 3.45
CA LEU A 89 0.45 12.75 2.92
C LEU A 89 -0.86 12.08 3.36
N GLY A 90 -0.81 10.78 3.70
CA GLY A 90 -1.90 10.03 4.32
C GLY A 90 -2.31 10.45 5.74
N ARG A 91 -1.65 11.42 6.40
CA ARG A 91 -2.03 11.85 7.78
C ARG A 91 -2.76 13.18 7.86
N LYS A 92 -2.52 14.14 6.95
CA LYS A 92 -3.07 15.49 7.09
C LYS A 92 -4.42 15.68 6.40
N ASN A 93 -4.54 15.20 5.15
CA ASN A 93 -5.77 15.35 4.37
C ASN A 93 -6.57 14.05 4.25
N CYS A 94 -5.97 12.89 4.47
CA CYS A 94 -6.62 11.59 4.30
C CYS A 94 -7.95 11.46 5.04
N ALA A 95 -8.03 11.92 6.30
CA ALA A 95 -9.29 11.89 7.04
C ALA A 95 -10.37 12.76 6.37
N LYS A 96 -10.00 13.92 5.84
CA LYS A 96 -10.91 14.80 5.09
C LYS A 96 -11.31 14.16 3.75
N ASP A 97 -10.35 13.64 2.99
CA ASP A 97 -10.61 13.01 1.69
C ASP A 97 -11.52 11.78 1.85
N LEU A 98 -11.34 10.99 2.92
CA LEU A 98 -12.20 9.86 3.27
C LEU A 98 -13.60 10.29 3.70
N GLN A 99 -13.73 11.40 4.44
CA GLN A 99 -15.04 11.99 4.76
C GLN A 99 -15.76 12.47 3.49
N GLU A 100 -15.04 13.11 2.56
CA GLU A 100 -15.58 13.51 1.27
C GLU A 100 -16.01 12.31 0.41
N ALA A 101 -15.33 11.16 0.56
CA ALA A 101 -15.76 9.88 -0.02
C ALA A 101 -16.95 9.21 0.72
N GLY A 102 -17.43 9.80 1.81
CA GLY A 102 -18.57 9.32 2.59
C GLY A 102 -18.25 8.22 3.61
N VAL A 103 -16.98 8.06 3.99
CA VAL A 103 -16.56 7.09 5.02
C VAL A 103 -16.90 7.64 6.40
N ASP A 104 -17.49 6.79 7.25
CA ASP A 104 -17.87 7.18 8.61
C ASP A 104 -16.62 7.53 9.44
N PRO A 105 -16.65 8.62 10.24
CA PRO A 105 -15.55 8.98 11.13
C PRO A 105 -15.05 7.85 12.04
N ALA A 106 -15.93 6.92 12.45
CA ALA A 106 -15.55 5.74 13.22
C ALA A 106 -14.66 4.78 12.40
N ASP A 107 -15.01 4.52 11.14
CA ASP A 107 -14.22 3.68 10.23
C ASP A 107 -12.86 4.34 9.90
N ILE A 108 -12.85 5.67 9.73
CA ILE A 108 -11.61 6.46 9.53
C ILE A 108 -10.71 6.38 10.76
N ARG A 109 -11.30 6.47 11.96
CA ARG A 109 -10.57 6.37 13.22
C ARG A 109 -9.93 4.99 13.40
N ILE A 110 -10.61 3.93 12.98
CA ILE A 110 -10.09 2.55 13.00
C ILE A 110 -8.94 2.37 12.00
N GLY A 111 -9.10 2.86 10.77
CA GLY A 111 -8.13 2.63 9.68
C GLY A 111 -6.86 3.51 9.74
N LEU A 112 -6.93 4.68 10.36
CA LEU A 112 -5.78 5.56 10.50
C LEU A 112 -5.07 5.30 11.83
N HIS A 113 -3.77 4.95 11.77
CA HIS A 113 -2.95 4.79 12.97
C HIS A 113 -2.72 6.14 13.67
N TRP A 114 -3.61 6.49 14.59
CA TRP A 114 -3.52 7.68 15.44
C TRP A 114 -2.55 7.43 16.60
N LYS A 115 -1.52 8.27 16.69
CA LYS A 115 -0.56 8.24 17.80
C LYS A 115 -1.32 8.50 19.11
N HIS A 116 -1.22 7.60 20.09
CA HIS A 116 -1.86 7.68 21.42
C HIS A 116 -3.38 7.37 21.47
N ASP A 117 -3.96 6.74 20.45
CA ASP A 117 -5.34 6.26 20.54
C ASP A 117 -5.42 4.90 21.25
N VAL A 118 -6.45 4.71 22.08
CA VAL A 118 -6.73 3.46 22.84
C VAL A 118 -6.92 2.26 21.89
N ALA A 119 -7.27 2.53 20.63
CA ALA A 119 -7.33 1.57 19.54
C ALA A 119 -5.97 0.94 19.18
N GLU A 120 -4.84 1.57 19.51
CA GLU A 120 -3.49 1.04 19.24
C GLU A 120 -3.20 -0.26 20.02
N GLY A 121 -3.92 -0.51 21.12
CA GLY A 121 -3.84 -1.74 21.92
C GLY A 121 -4.90 -2.80 21.57
N ASN A 122 -5.97 -2.42 20.88
CA ASN A 122 -7.09 -3.29 20.50
C ASN A 122 -7.13 -3.41 18.98
N TYR A 123 -6.17 -4.12 18.39
CA TYR A 123 -6.22 -4.43 16.96
C TYR A 123 -7.54 -5.15 16.68
N PHE A 124 -8.39 -4.49 15.90
CA PHE A 124 -9.75 -4.90 15.64
C PHE A 124 -9.75 -6.22 14.85
N GLN A 125 -10.59 -7.16 15.27
CA GLN A 125 -10.91 -8.38 14.51
C GLN A 125 -11.71 -8.09 13.22
N GLN A 126 -11.90 -6.82 12.87
CA GLN A 126 -12.73 -6.36 11.77
C GLN A 126 -11.91 -5.42 10.90
N LEU A 127 -11.76 -5.79 9.62
CA LEU A 127 -11.17 -4.94 8.61
C LEU A 127 -12.11 -3.76 8.32
N PRO A 128 -11.65 -2.50 8.34
CA PRO A 128 -12.49 -1.34 8.04
C PRO A 128 -12.73 -1.23 6.53
N ILE A 129 -13.53 -2.14 5.97
CA ILE A 129 -13.73 -2.31 4.52
C ILE A 129 -14.14 -1.00 3.83
N ARG A 130 -15.01 -0.19 4.46
CA ARG A 130 -15.44 1.10 3.91
C ARG A 130 -14.30 2.09 3.78
N GLN A 131 -13.40 2.12 4.76
CA GLN A 131 -12.20 2.95 4.69
C GLN A 131 -11.24 2.43 3.63
N ILE A 132 -11.05 1.11 3.54
CA ILE A 132 -10.18 0.49 2.53
C ILE A 132 -10.68 0.81 1.10
N VAL A 133 -11.99 0.68 0.86
CA VAL A 133 -12.63 1.01 -0.43
C VAL A 133 -12.60 2.53 -0.69
N GLY A 134 -12.83 3.35 0.33
CA GLY A 134 -12.67 4.80 0.26
C GLY A 134 -11.27 5.24 -0.15
N SER A 135 -10.25 4.63 0.44
CA SER A 135 -8.84 4.86 0.07
C SER A 135 -8.49 4.37 -1.34
N ALA A 136 -9.31 3.49 -1.93
CA ALA A 136 -9.19 3.08 -3.33
C ALA A 136 -9.90 4.02 -4.33
N GLY A 137 -10.45 5.14 -3.83
CA GLY A 137 -11.06 6.20 -4.62
C GLY A 137 -12.55 6.00 -4.91
N TYR A 138 -13.20 5.04 -4.25
CA TYR A 138 -14.63 4.78 -4.40
C TYR A 138 -15.42 5.44 -3.28
N SER A 139 -16.58 5.99 -3.61
CA SER A 139 -17.53 6.47 -2.61
C SER A 139 -18.15 5.29 -1.85
N THR A 140 -18.57 5.51 -0.60
CA THR A 140 -19.37 4.52 0.16
C THR A 140 -20.74 4.22 -0.45
N HIS A 141 -21.20 5.02 -1.42
CA HIS A 141 -22.43 4.81 -2.19
C HIS A 141 -22.18 4.10 -3.53
N GLU A 142 -20.93 3.95 -3.95
CA GLU A 142 -20.57 3.24 -5.16
C GLU A 142 -20.34 1.76 -4.87
N ASN A 143 -20.76 0.89 -5.80
CA ASN A 143 -20.33 -0.50 -5.75
C ASN A 143 -18.83 -0.54 -6.11
N TYR A 144 -18.05 -1.26 -5.30
CA TYR A 144 -16.65 -1.50 -5.60
C TYR A 144 -16.54 -2.33 -6.88
N ASP A 145 -16.13 -1.67 -7.97
CA ASP A 145 -16.08 -2.28 -9.30
C ASP A 145 -14.83 -1.84 -10.10
N PRO A 146 -13.66 -2.46 -9.87
CA PRO A 146 -12.41 -2.07 -10.51
C PRO A 146 -12.38 -2.46 -12.00
N VAL A 147 -12.89 -1.57 -12.85
CA VAL A 147 -13.05 -1.77 -14.31
C VAL A 147 -11.73 -2.19 -14.98
N HIS A 148 -10.59 -1.69 -14.51
CA HIS A 148 -9.27 -2.04 -15.08
C HIS A 148 -8.90 -3.51 -14.89
N LEU A 149 -9.52 -4.24 -13.96
CA LEU A 149 -9.34 -5.69 -13.80
C LEU A 149 -10.25 -6.51 -14.72
N LYS A 150 -11.27 -5.89 -15.32
CA LYS A 150 -12.17 -6.54 -16.28
C LYS A 150 -11.62 -6.58 -17.69
N ILE A 151 -10.51 -5.86 -17.93
CA ILE A 151 -9.82 -5.88 -19.21
C ILE A 151 -9.18 -7.25 -19.36
N VAL A 152 -9.66 -8.03 -20.34
CA VAL A 152 -9.10 -9.34 -20.64
C VAL A 152 -7.64 -9.17 -21.06
N VAL A 153 -6.74 -9.88 -20.37
CA VAL A 153 -5.34 -9.98 -20.78
C VAL A 153 -5.27 -10.90 -22.00
N PRO A 154 -4.75 -10.45 -23.15
CA PRO A 154 -4.61 -11.29 -24.33
C PRO A 154 -3.78 -12.55 -24.04
N ASP A 155 -4.21 -13.70 -24.57
CA ASP A 155 -3.56 -15.01 -24.33
C ASP A 155 -2.06 -15.06 -24.69
N HIS A 156 -1.60 -14.18 -25.59
CA HIS A 156 -0.18 -14.12 -25.97
C HIS A 156 0.69 -13.38 -24.94
N LEU A 157 0.09 -12.78 -23.92
CA LEU A 157 0.75 -12.09 -22.81
C LEU A 157 0.62 -12.85 -21.48
N THR A 158 -0.13 -13.96 -21.44
CA THR A 158 -0.30 -14.86 -20.29
C THR A 158 0.57 -16.09 -20.43
#